data_AF-A0AA34Z1N2-F1
#
_entry.id   AF-A0AA34Z1N2-F1
#
_cell.length_a   1.000
_cell.length_b   1.000
_cell.length_c   1.000
_cell.angle_alpha   90.00
_cell.angle_beta   90.00
_cell.angle_gamma   90.00
#
_symmetry.space_group_name_H-M   'P 1'
#
loop_
_entity.id
_entity.type
_entity.pdbx_description
1 polymer ?
#
loop_
_entity_poly.entity_id
_entity_poly.type
_entity_poly.pdbx_seq_one_letter_code
_entity_poly.pdbx_strand_id
1 'polypeptide(L)'
;MILTDMLTDPEAAGLPKDIEVDALFTVGSQPGLFAALGVLSSNLPAGSPRRRPECVKHWFNVFDPIDPLAFRADMIYAGAEDVMFNSVAGITDTHSKYFQRPQFYARTRARLNASGIL
;
A
#
# COMPACT_ATOMS: atom_id res chain seq x y z
N MET A 1 -10.37 -6.21 9.49
CA MET A 1 -10.51 -6.05 8.02
C MET A 1 -9.57 -4.95 7.60
N ILE A 2 -8.61 -5.23 6.73
CA ILE A 2 -7.60 -4.26 6.29
C ILE A 2 -8.12 -3.54 5.06
N LEU A 3 -7.74 -2.27 4.87
CA LEU A 3 -8.22 -1.42 3.78
C LEU A 3 -8.12 -2.11 2.40
N THR A 4 -7.05 -2.87 2.15
CA THR A 4 -6.89 -3.64 0.91
C THR A 4 -7.97 -4.70 0.69
N ASP A 5 -8.45 -5.37 1.75
CA ASP A 5 -9.59 -6.31 1.68
C ASP A 5 -10.90 -5.57 1.42
N MET A 6 -11.07 -4.38 2.02
CA MET A 6 -12.25 -3.57 1.79
C MET A 6 -12.36 -3.10 0.35
N LEU A 7 -11.23 -2.68 -0.23
CA LEU A 7 -11.19 -2.20 -1.61
C LEU A 7 -11.33 -3.34 -2.63
N THR A 8 -10.97 -4.56 -2.23
CA THR A 8 -11.15 -5.77 -3.04
C THR A 8 -12.62 -6.09 -3.27
N ASP A 9 -13.43 -5.96 -2.23
CA ASP A 9 -14.88 -6.14 -2.29
C ASP A 9 -15.54 -4.95 -1.57
N PRO A 10 -15.66 -3.80 -2.26
CA PRO A 10 -16.21 -2.58 -1.68
C PRO A 10 -17.62 -2.80 -1.14
N GLU A 11 -18.44 -3.55 -1.88
CA GLU A 11 -19.84 -3.81 -1.51
C GLU A 11 -19.94 -4.62 -0.21
N ALA A 12 -19.16 -5.70 -0.06
CA ALA A 12 -19.11 -6.46 1.19
C ALA A 12 -18.55 -5.65 2.38
N ALA A 13 -17.74 -4.63 2.10
CA ALA A 13 -17.20 -3.70 3.10
C ALA A 13 -18.11 -2.50 3.40
N GLY A 14 -19.28 -2.38 2.75
CA GLY A 14 -20.20 -1.25 2.91
C GLY A 14 -19.73 0.05 2.24
N LEU A 15 -18.83 -0.05 1.26
CA LEU A 15 -18.38 1.05 0.41
C LEU A 15 -19.20 1.10 -0.91
N PRO A 16 -19.26 2.25 -1.59
CA PRO A 16 -19.86 2.35 -2.92
C PRO A 16 -19.23 1.35 -3.90
N LYS A 17 -20.07 0.63 -4.64
CA LYS A 17 -19.63 -0.39 -5.62
C LYS A 17 -18.79 0.20 -6.75
N ASP A 18 -19.05 1.45 -7.08
CA ASP A 18 -18.42 2.24 -8.15
C ASP A 18 -17.31 3.15 -7.61
N ILE A 19 -16.80 2.90 -6.40
CA ILE A 19 -15.67 3.66 -5.87
C ILE A 19 -14.47 3.55 -6.82
N GLU A 20 -13.89 4.68 -7.17
CA GLU A 20 -12.61 4.77 -7.88
C GLU A 20 -11.58 5.46 -6.98
N VAL A 21 -10.37 4.89 -6.93
CA VAL A 21 -9.24 5.41 -6.15
C VAL A 21 -8.08 5.65 -7.11
N ASP A 22 -7.85 6.90 -7.51
CA ASP A 22 -6.76 7.23 -8.44
C ASP A 22 -5.39 6.86 -7.87
N ALA A 23 -5.14 7.09 -6.58
CA ALA A 23 -3.94 6.65 -5.90
C ALA A 23 -4.19 6.16 -4.47
N LEU A 24 -3.71 4.96 -4.16
CA LEU A 24 -3.62 4.40 -2.83
C LEU A 24 -2.18 4.46 -2.34
N PHE A 25 -1.95 5.15 -1.22
CA PHE A 25 -0.66 5.12 -0.51
C PHE A 25 -0.80 4.29 0.76
N THR A 26 -0.05 3.20 0.84
CA THR A 26 0.14 2.46 2.09
C THR A 26 1.52 2.80 2.64
N VAL A 27 1.66 3.02 3.95
CA VAL A 27 2.90 3.50 4.57
C VAL A 27 3.22 2.67 5.80
N GLY A 28 4.43 2.11 5.87
CA GLY A 28 4.82 1.24 6.99
C GLY A 28 3.85 0.08 7.17
N SER A 29 3.27 -0.44 6.09
CA SER A 29 2.02 -1.18 6.19
C SER A 29 2.22 -2.69 6.18
N GLN A 30 1.29 -3.39 6.82
CA GLN A 30 1.25 -4.84 6.96
C GLN A 30 0.50 -5.63 5.85
N PRO A 31 -0.07 -5.08 4.75
CA PRO A 31 -0.63 -5.89 3.66
C PRO A 31 0.34 -6.96 3.16
N GLY A 32 1.64 -6.65 3.10
CA GLY A 32 2.68 -7.63 2.81
C GLY A 32 2.70 -8.81 3.80
N LEU A 33 2.75 -8.50 5.10
CA LEU A 33 2.72 -9.50 6.17
C LEU A 33 1.43 -10.32 6.18
N PHE A 34 0.28 -9.66 6.15
CA PHE A 34 -1.02 -10.33 6.21
C PHE A 34 -1.29 -11.20 4.99
N ALA A 35 -0.79 -10.79 3.84
CA ALA A 35 -0.84 -11.62 2.67
C ALA A 35 0.06 -12.85 2.80
N ALA A 36 1.29 -12.70 3.31
CA ALA A 36 2.21 -13.80 3.58
C ALA A 36 1.65 -14.78 4.62
N LEU A 37 0.90 -14.29 5.61
CA LEU A 37 0.22 -15.09 6.63
C LEU A 37 -1.10 -15.73 6.13
N GLY A 38 -1.54 -15.45 4.91
CA GLY A 38 -2.75 -16.03 4.33
C GLY A 38 -4.07 -15.53 4.93
N VAL A 39 -4.06 -14.43 5.68
CA VAL A 39 -5.25 -13.93 6.42
C VAL A 39 -6.08 -12.92 5.62
N LEU A 40 -5.61 -12.51 4.43
CA LEU A 40 -6.34 -11.62 3.53
C LEU A 40 -7.23 -12.41 2.58
N SER A 41 -8.38 -11.84 2.25
CA SER A 41 -9.27 -12.37 1.21
C SER A 41 -8.49 -12.59 -0.09
N SER A 42 -8.74 -13.71 -0.76
CA SER A 42 -8.06 -14.04 -2.01
C SER A 42 -8.88 -13.59 -3.22
N ASN A 43 -8.26 -12.80 -4.11
CA ASN A 43 -8.92 -12.28 -5.32
C ASN A 43 -8.54 -13.12 -6.55
N LEU A 44 -8.28 -14.42 -6.34
CA LEU A 44 -7.43 -15.20 -7.23
C LEU A 44 -8.05 -16.54 -7.68
N PRO A 45 -7.88 -16.89 -8.96
CA PRO A 45 -7.85 -18.29 -9.38
C PRO A 45 -6.64 -19.02 -8.76
N ALA A 46 -6.77 -20.33 -8.54
CA ALA A 46 -5.71 -21.14 -7.94
C ALA A 46 -4.35 -20.98 -8.68
N GLY A 47 -3.28 -20.68 -7.94
CA GLY A 47 -1.91 -20.61 -8.44
C GLY A 47 -1.40 -19.24 -8.94
N SER A 48 -2.15 -18.15 -8.72
CA SER A 48 -1.79 -16.80 -9.19
C SER A 48 -1.37 -15.84 -8.06
N PRO A 49 -0.52 -14.82 -8.33
CA PRO A 49 -0.16 -13.78 -7.36
C PRO A 49 -1.34 -12.83 -7.11
N ARG A 50 -1.53 -12.34 -5.87
CA ARG A 50 -2.68 -11.47 -5.52
C ARG A 50 -2.69 -10.25 -6.45
N ARG A 51 -3.87 -9.79 -6.87
CA ARG A 51 -4.00 -8.58 -7.70
C ARG A 51 -4.33 -7.39 -6.81
N ARG A 52 -3.81 -6.22 -7.15
CA ARG A 52 -4.30 -4.95 -6.59
C ARG A 52 -5.83 -4.86 -6.76
N PRO A 53 -6.58 -4.29 -5.81
CA PRO A 53 -8.02 -4.05 -5.96
C PRO A 53 -8.34 -3.31 -7.26
N GLU A 54 -9.35 -3.76 -8.02
CA GLU A 54 -9.65 -3.21 -9.36
C GLU A 54 -10.02 -1.72 -9.34
N CYS A 55 -10.67 -1.26 -8.26
CA CYS A 55 -11.05 0.13 -8.04
C CYS A 55 -9.87 1.10 -7.86
N VAL A 56 -8.67 0.61 -7.59
CA VAL A 56 -7.48 1.46 -7.46
C VAL A 56 -6.90 1.73 -8.87
N LYS A 57 -6.17 2.82 -9.12
CA LYS A 57 -5.41 3.02 -10.39
C LYS A 57 -3.91 2.91 -10.16
N HIS A 58 -3.41 3.57 -9.12
CA HIS A 58 -2.03 3.48 -8.68
C HIS A 58 -1.95 3.04 -7.21
N TRP A 59 -1.12 2.06 -6.88
CA TRP A 59 -0.84 1.70 -5.49
C TRP A 59 0.65 1.85 -5.21
N PHE A 60 0.97 2.79 -4.32
CA PHE A 60 2.31 3.01 -3.81
C PHE A 60 2.42 2.48 -2.38
N ASN A 61 3.29 1.50 -2.16
CA ASN A 61 3.59 0.98 -0.83
C ASN A 61 4.91 1.55 -0.33
N VAL A 62 4.82 2.54 0.54
CA VAL A 62 5.96 3.21 1.15
C VAL A 62 6.49 2.38 2.31
N PHE A 63 7.78 2.02 2.24
CA PHE A 63 8.46 1.27 3.28
C PHE A 63 9.84 1.86 3.58
N ASP A 64 10.26 1.80 4.84
CA ASP A 64 11.62 2.07 5.26
C ASP A 64 12.34 0.73 5.49
N PRO A 65 13.51 0.48 4.88
CA PRO A 65 14.24 -0.79 5.05
C PRO A 65 14.61 -1.12 6.50
N ILE A 66 14.69 -0.12 7.38
CA ILE A 66 14.99 -0.32 8.80
C ILE A 66 13.73 -0.35 9.69
N ASP A 67 12.54 -0.20 9.10
CA ASP A 67 11.27 -0.37 9.81
C ASP A 67 10.88 -1.86 9.81
N PRO A 68 10.94 -2.55 10.96
CA PRO A 68 10.64 -3.98 11.03
C PRO A 68 9.17 -4.31 10.73
N LEU A 69 8.29 -3.30 10.70
CA LEU A 69 6.86 -3.46 10.41
C LEU A 69 6.49 -3.07 8.98
N ALA A 70 7.43 -2.56 8.18
CA ALA A 70 7.18 -2.13 6.81
C ALA A 70 7.47 -3.25 5.81
N PHE A 71 6.43 -3.99 5.44
CA PHE A 71 6.55 -5.11 4.52
C PHE A 71 6.39 -4.65 3.07
N ARG A 72 7.20 -5.23 2.19
CA ARG A 72 7.09 -5.08 0.74
C ARG A 72 5.78 -5.65 0.23
N ALA A 73 5.15 -4.97 -0.71
CA ALA A 73 3.88 -5.37 -1.31
C ALA A 73 4.04 -5.91 -2.73
N ASP A 74 5.12 -5.56 -3.44
CA ASP A 74 5.33 -5.89 -4.85
C ASP A 74 5.49 -7.41 -5.10
N MET A 75 6.07 -8.14 -4.15
CA MET A 75 6.23 -9.60 -4.19
C MET A 75 4.90 -10.37 -4.04
N ILE A 76 3.84 -9.68 -3.64
CA ILE A 76 2.57 -10.28 -3.24
C ILE A 76 1.44 -9.80 -4.13
N TYR A 77 1.42 -8.50 -4.41
CA TYR A 77 0.38 -7.84 -5.16
C TYR A 77 0.89 -7.37 -6.51
N ALA A 78 0.44 -8.03 -7.58
CA ALA A 78 0.62 -7.53 -8.93
C ALA A 78 -0.06 -6.16 -9.06
N GLY A 79 0.72 -5.15 -9.45
CA GLY A 79 0.28 -3.75 -9.60
C GLY A 79 0.50 -2.85 -8.37
N ALA A 80 1.11 -3.35 -7.30
CA ALA A 80 1.66 -2.52 -6.23
C ALA A 80 3.09 -2.07 -6.58
N GLU A 81 3.41 -0.80 -6.36
CA GLU A 81 4.74 -0.23 -6.50
C GLU A 81 5.35 0.04 -5.13
N ASP A 82 6.43 -0.66 -4.80
CA ASP A 82 7.17 -0.44 -3.57
C ASP A 82 8.06 0.82 -3.65
N VAL A 83 7.87 1.71 -2.68
CA VAL A 83 8.53 3.01 -2.58
C VAL A 83 9.41 3.05 -1.35
N MET A 84 10.72 2.90 -1.55
CA MET A 84 11.66 3.01 -0.45
C MET A 84 11.72 4.46 0.08
N PHE A 85 11.57 4.62 1.39
CA PHE A 85 11.67 5.88 2.11
C PHE A 85 12.56 5.74 3.33
N ASN A 86 13.72 6.37 3.32
CA ASN A 86 14.57 6.46 4.51
C ASN A 86 14.11 7.65 5.36
N SER A 87 13.51 7.36 6.50
CA SER A 87 13.01 8.34 7.47
C SER A 87 14.11 9.01 8.31
N VAL A 88 15.37 8.59 8.16
CA VAL A 88 16.54 9.07 8.92
C VAL A 88 16.23 9.07 10.41
N ALA A 89 15.67 7.95 10.89
CA ALA A 89 15.29 7.71 12.26
C ALA A 89 16.04 6.47 12.80
N GLY A 90 16.19 6.37 14.12
CA GLY A 90 16.62 5.12 14.75
C GLY A 90 15.53 4.06 14.62
N ILE A 91 15.94 2.77 14.57
CA ILE A 91 15.10 1.58 14.32
C ILE A 91 13.78 1.56 15.11
N THR A 92 13.75 2.12 16.32
CA THR A 92 12.56 2.12 17.20
C THR A 92 11.47 3.13 16.80
N ASP A 93 11.84 4.20 16.08
CA ASP A 93 10.96 5.35 15.83
C ASP A 93 10.56 5.50 14.37
N THR A 94 11.26 4.82 13.47
CA THR A 94 11.12 4.88 12.01
C THR A 94 9.66 4.75 11.58
N HIS A 95 8.92 3.82 12.19
CA HIS A 95 7.53 3.53 11.84
C HIS A 95 6.57 4.72 12.02
N SER A 96 6.76 5.53 13.05
CA SER A 96 5.88 6.68 13.32
C SER A 96 6.36 7.97 12.64
N LYS A 97 7.54 7.96 12.04
CA LYS A 97 8.21 9.17 11.56
C LYS A 97 8.01 9.50 10.09
N TYR A 98 7.42 8.62 9.27
CA TYR A 98 7.15 8.92 7.85
C TYR A 98 6.44 10.28 7.66
N PHE A 99 5.34 10.49 8.38
CA PHE A 99 4.53 11.70 8.28
C PHE A 99 5.16 12.94 8.95
N GLN A 100 6.23 12.77 9.73
CA GLN A 100 6.94 13.90 10.36
C GLN A 100 8.01 14.49 9.44
N ARG A 101 8.27 13.87 8.28
CA ARG A 101 9.30 14.29 7.34
C ARG A 101 8.66 15.08 6.18
N PRO A 102 9.02 16.37 5.98
CA PRO A 102 8.58 17.13 4.80
C PRO A 102 8.89 16.43 3.47
N GLN A 103 9.98 15.66 3.43
CA GLN A 103 10.38 14.87 2.26
C GLN A 103 9.36 13.79 1.90
N PHE A 104 8.60 13.25 2.86
CA PHE A 104 7.53 12.30 2.58
C PHE A 104 6.47 12.97 1.69
N TYR A 105 5.95 14.12 2.11
CA TYR A 105 4.95 14.87 1.33
C TYR A 105 5.48 15.33 -0.03
N ALA A 106 6.73 15.82 -0.09
CA ALA A 106 7.34 16.23 -1.35
C ALA A 106 7.46 15.05 -2.35
N ARG A 107 7.86 13.87 -1.86
CA ARG A 107 7.99 12.66 -2.70
C ARG A 107 6.64 12.05 -3.06
N THR A 108 5.63 12.16 -2.20
CA THR A 108 4.24 11.77 -2.51
C THR A 108 3.67 12.67 -3.60
N ARG A 109 3.84 13.99 -3.49
CA ARG A 109 3.40 14.93 -4.52
C ARG A 109 4.07 14.68 -5.87
N ALA A 110 5.39 14.45 -5.87
CA ALA A 110 6.11 14.14 -7.09
C ALA A 110 5.57 12.89 -7.82
N ARG A 111 5.12 11.88 -7.07
CA ARG A 111 4.49 10.68 -7.64
C ARG A 111 3.12 10.96 -8.22
N LEU A 112 2.28 11.68 -7.48
CA LEU A 112 0.97 12.08 -7.98
C LEU A 112 1.08 12.87 -9.29
N ASN A 113 2.04 13.80 -9.40
CA ASN A 113 2.34 14.50 -10.65
C ASN A 113 2.81 13.54 -11.75
N ALA A 114 3.72 12.61 -11.44
CA ALA A 114 4.23 11.63 -12.41
C ALA A 114 3.14 10.66 -12.92
N SER A 115 2.11 10.42 -12.11
CA SER A 115 0.93 9.64 -12.48
C SER A 115 -0.17 10.46 -13.16
N GLY A 116 0.02 11.77 -13.36
CA GLY A 116 -0.97 12.66 -13.99
C GLY A 116 -2.23 12.90 -13.16
N ILE A 117 -2.16 12.66 -11.84
CA ILE A 117 -3.28 12.87 -10.90
C ILE A 117 -3.33 14.34 -10.43
N LEU A 118 -2.17 14.99 -10.33
CA LEU A 118 -1.98 16.39 -9.92
C LEU A 118 -1.28 17.20 -11.00
#